data_AF-A0A9P4SEV9-F1
#
_entry.id   AF-A0A9P4SEV9-F1
#
_cell.length_a   1.000
_cell.length_b   1.000
_cell.length_c   1.000
_cell.angle_alpha   90.00
_cell.angle_beta   90.00
_cell.angle_gamma   90.00
#
_symmetry.space_group_name_H-M   'P 1'
#
loop_
_entity.id
_entity.type
_entity.pdbx_description
1 polymer ?
#
loop_
_entity_poly.entity_id
_entity_poly.type
_entity_poly.pdbx_seq_one_letter_code
_entity_poly.pdbx_strand_id
1 'polypeptide(L)'
;MLGITCKPSMEDETLAKAIQRELCFVDSILNSPLHRQTKSPTLWHHRYWVLWKFYPSVSQSSGMTADRTLEDHCNSFLRRDLLVITAASERHPKNYYAWLHGRKLVHLISSIVQGSDSQKLTLENLLSMTCHATYSWCLQHPSDISGWSFLEFLISHPYCDSAIYSQIVTDTLQWALNLNWRQEAVWSFVRTAIAVEKGKSNVSCSTWLAQLNFHCAETSVPNPRVVSTRAWIN
;
A
#
# COMPACT_ATOMS: atom_id res chain seq x y z
N MET A 1 -27.26 19.46 -23.70
CA MET A 1 -27.24 17.99 -23.70
C MET A 1 -26.77 17.52 -25.09
N LEU A 2 -25.46 17.44 -25.32
CA LEU A 2 -24.85 16.72 -26.44
C LEU A 2 -23.47 16.25 -25.96
N GLY A 3 -23.44 15.01 -25.44
CA GLY A 3 -22.21 14.33 -25.10
C GLY A 3 -21.52 13.87 -26.38
N ILE A 4 -20.42 14.54 -26.74
CA ILE A 4 -19.52 14.04 -27.77
C ILE A 4 -18.60 13.04 -27.08
N THR A 5 -18.99 11.77 -27.08
CA THR A 5 -18.07 10.67 -26.82
C THR A 5 -17.21 10.49 -28.07
N CYS A 6 -16.04 11.14 -28.09
CA CYS A 6 -15.07 10.94 -29.15
C CYS A 6 -14.60 9.48 -29.10
N LYS A 7 -14.85 8.70 -30.17
CA LYS A 7 -14.29 7.35 -30.29
C LYS A 7 -12.77 7.47 -30.30
N PRO A 8 -12.03 6.62 -29.56
CA PRO A 8 -10.57 6.61 -29.62
C PRO A 8 -10.12 6.38 -31.07
N SER A 9 -9.08 7.09 -31.49
CA SER A 9 -8.53 6.90 -32.83
C SER A 9 -7.91 5.50 -32.96
N MET A 10 -7.77 4.98 -34.18
CA MET A 10 -7.12 3.68 -34.42
C MET A 10 -5.67 3.64 -33.89
N GLU A 11 -5.02 4.81 -33.82
CA GLU A 11 -3.68 5.00 -33.26
C GLU A 11 -3.68 4.86 -31.73
N ASP A 12 -4.70 5.40 -31.04
CA ASP A 12 -4.87 5.27 -29.59
C ASP A 12 -5.09 3.82 -29.16
N GLU A 13 -5.89 3.06 -29.91
CA GLU A 13 -6.13 1.64 -29.63
C GLU A 13 -4.85 0.80 -29.84
N THR A 14 -4.04 1.16 -30.84
CA THR A 14 -2.75 0.50 -31.11
C THR A 14 -1.75 0.77 -30.00
N LEU A 15 -1.67 2.02 -29.52
CA LEU A 15 -0.82 2.42 -28.41
C LEU A 15 -1.24 1.74 -27.11
N ALA A 16 -2.53 1.70 -26.78
CA ALA A 16 -3.04 1.03 -25.57
C ALA A 16 -2.67 -0.46 -25.56
N LYS A 17 -2.81 -1.15 -26.71
CA LYS A 17 -2.38 -2.56 -26.85
C LYS A 17 -0.87 -2.72 -26.68
N ALA A 18 -0.06 -1.81 -27.22
CA ALA A 18 1.39 -1.84 -27.05
C ALA A 18 1.80 -1.67 -25.58
N ILE A 19 1.19 -0.73 -24.87
CA ILE A 19 1.42 -0.51 -23.43
C ILE A 19 1.04 -1.75 -22.62
N GLN A 20 -0.13 -2.34 -22.90
CA GLN A 20 -0.57 -3.55 -22.21
C GLN A 20 0.41 -4.71 -22.42
N ARG A 21 0.91 -4.89 -23.64
CA ARG A 21 1.93 -5.91 -23.97
C ARG A 21 3.23 -5.65 -23.22
N GLU A 22 3.68 -4.41 -23.17
CA GLU A 22 4.90 -4.03 -22.45
C GLU A 22 4.77 -4.30 -20.95
N LEU A 23 3.65 -3.92 -20.34
CA LEU A 23 3.38 -4.22 -18.93
C LEU A 23 3.34 -5.72 -18.68
N CYS A 24 2.65 -6.50 -19.52
CA CYS A 24 2.63 -7.95 -19.40
C CYS A 24 4.03 -8.58 -19.53
N PHE A 25 4.86 -8.07 -20.45
CA PHE A 25 6.25 -8.51 -20.62
C PHE A 25 7.08 -8.22 -19.36
N VAL A 26 7.04 -6.99 -18.86
CA VAL A 26 7.78 -6.60 -17.65
C VAL A 26 7.25 -7.34 -16.41
N ASP A 27 5.94 -7.48 -16.26
CA ASP A 27 5.29 -8.26 -15.19
C ASP A 27 5.77 -9.72 -15.20
N SER A 28 5.92 -10.33 -16.39
CA SER A 28 6.41 -11.70 -16.54
C SER A 28 7.85 -11.86 -16.08
N ILE A 29 8.71 -10.86 -16.33
CA ILE A 29 10.10 -10.87 -15.90
C ILE A 29 10.18 -10.66 -14.38
N LEU A 30 9.47 -9.66 -13.86
CA LEU A 30 9.46 -9.33 -12.42
C LEU A 30 8.88 -10.47 -11.58
N ASN A 31 7.94 -11.25 -12.10
CA ASN A 31 7.36 -12.42 -11.44
C ASN A 31 7.94 -13.75 -11.92
N SER A 32 9.02 -13.75 -12.70
CA SER A 32 9.68 -14.98 -13.08
C SER A 32 10.41 -15.59 -11.88
N PRO A 33 10.68 -16.91 -11.87
CA PRO A 33 11.55 -17.54 -10.87
C PRO A 33 13.02 -17.06 -10.91
N LEU A 34 13.38 -16.17 -11.84
CA LEU A 34 14.74 -15.69 -12.01
C LEU A 34 15.09 -14.65 -10.93
N HIS A 35 15.73 -15.14 -9.86
CA HIS A 35 16.02 -14.39 -8.63
C HIS A 35 16.63 -12.99 -8.83
N ARG A 36 17.41 -12.78 -9.90
CA ARG A 36 18.07 -11.48 -10.17
C ARG A 36 17.12 -10.42 -10.72
N GLN A 37 16.06 -10.83 -11.39
CA GLN A 37 15.22 -9.92 -12.16
C GLN A 37 14.11 -9.29 -11.30
N THR A 38 13.53 -10.05 -10.37
CA THR A 38 12.46 -9.56 -9.48
C THR A 38 12.89 -8.41 -8.56
N LYS A 39 14.21 -8.26 -8.32
CA LYS A 39 14.78 -7.13 -7.55
C LYS A 39 15.51 -6.11 -8.42
N SER A 40 15.36 -6.17 -9.75
CA SER A 40 16.03 -5.23 -10.66
C SER A 40 15.45 -3.82 -10.51
N PRO A 41 16.23 -2.84 -10.04
CA PRO A 41 15.76 -1.46 -9.91
C PRO A 41 15.38 -0.88 -11.26
N THR A 42 16.10 -1.26 -12.31
CA THR A 42 15.86 -0.82 -13.69
C THR A 42 14.51 -1.31 -14.21
N LEU A 43 14.14 -2.57 -13.95
CA LEU A 43 12.83 -3.10 -14.40
C LEU A 43 11.67 -2.45 -13.64
N TRP A 44 11.79 -2.29 -12.32
CA TRP A 44 10.76 -1.58 -11.54
C TRP A 44 10.62 -0.11 -11.93
N HIS A 45 11.74 0.54 -12.26
CA HIS A 45 11.74 1.91 -12.78
C HIS A 45 11.10 1.98 -14.16
N HIS A 46 11.47 1.09 -15.08
CA HIS A 46 10.90 1.03 -16.43
C HIS A 46 9.39 0.83 -16.39
N ARG A 47 8.94 -0.14 -15.58
CA ARG A 47 7.50 -0.37 -15.33
C ARG A 47 6.80 0.90 -14.85
N TYR A 48 7.37 1.58 -13.85
CA TYR A 48 6.81 2.84 -13.36
C TYR A 48 6.80 3.93 -14.44
N TRP A 49 7.86 4.04 -15.24
CA TRP A 49 7.96 5.01 -16.31
C TRP A 49 6.88 4.80 -17.36
N VAL A 50 6.64 3.55 -17.81
CA VAL A 50 5.55 3.22 -18.73
C VAL A 50 4.20 3.66 -18.15
N LEU A 51 3.95 3.33 -16.89
CA LEU A 51 2.71 3.72 -16.22
C LEU A 51 2.58 5.24 -16.12
N TRP A 52 3.56 5.92 -15.53
CA TRP A 52 3.55 7.38 -15.37
C TRP A 52 3.40 8.12 -16.70
N LYS A 53 4.11 7.67 -17.76
CA LYS A 53 4.13 8.33 -19.05
C LYS A 53 2.82 8.18 -19.81
N PHE A 54 2.21 7.00 -19.75
CA PHE A 54 1.08 6.65 -20.63
C PHE A 54 -0.25 6.47 -19.90
N TYR A 55 -0.29 6.49 -18.57
CA TYR A 55 -1.54 6.42 -17.80
C TYR A 55 -2.57 7.48 -18.22
N PRO A 56 -2.21 8.75 -18.47
CA PRO A 56 -3.18 9.74 -18.97
C PRO A 56 -3.80 9.38 -20.33
N SER A 57 -3.03 8.71 -21.20
CA SER A 57 -3.51 8.29 -22.52
C SER A 57 -4.37 7.03 -22.43
N VAL A 58 -4.04 6.10 -21.54
CA VAL A 58 -4.79 4.84 -21.32
C VAL A 58 -6.12 5.09 -20.63
N SER A 59 -6.18 6.04 -19.69
CA SER A 59 -7.44 6.42 -19.03
C SER A 59 -8.43 7.07 -19.99
N GLN A 60 -7.96 7.80 -21.00
CA GLN A 60 -8.79 8.44 -22.03
C GLN A 60 -9.21 7.48 -23.15
N SER A 61 -8.31 6.61 -23.61
CA SER A 61 -8.55 5.69 -24.75
C SER A 61 -9.32 4.42 -24.38
N SER A 62 -9.46 4.11 -23.08
CA SER A 62 -10.29 3.01 -22.60
C SER A 62 -11.78 3.17 -22.94
N GLY A 63 -12.18 4.29 -23.56
CA GLY A 63 -13.56 4.63 -23.80
C GLY A 63 -14.27 4.62 -22.46
N MET A 64 -14.14 5.70 -21.68
CA MET A 64 -15.06 5.95 -20.57
C MET A 64 -16.47 6.00 -21.16
N THR A 65 -17.06 4.83 -21.36
CA THR A 65 -18.50 4.65 -21.47
C THR A 65 -19.08 5.35 -20.26
N ALA A 66 -20.24 5.98 -20.41
CA ALA A 66 -20.92 6.70 -19.33
C ALA A 66 -21.08 5.88 -18.02
N ASP A 67 -20.82 4.57 -18.08
CA ASP A 67 -20.94 3.57 -17.03
C ASP A 67 -19.66 3.28 -16.21
N ARG A 68 -18.44 3.66 -16.65
CA ARG A 68 -17.20 3.41 -15.89
C ARG A 68 -16.64 4.69 -15.27
N THR A 69 -16.62 4.73 -13.93
CA THR A 69 -16.17 5.90 -13.17
C THR A 69 -14.64 5.97 -13.13
N LEU A 70 -14.09 7.17 -12.83
CA LEU A 70 -12.65 7.35 -12.54
C LEU A 70 -12.19 6.42 -11.41
N GLU A 71 -13.07 6.20 -10.43
CA GLU A 71 -12.84 5.29 -9.31
C GLU A 71 -12.64 3.84 -9.77
N ASP A 72 -13.49 3.32 -10.67
CA ASP A 72 -13.35 1.95 -11.21
C ASP A 72 -12.01 1.75 -11.93
N HIS A 73 -11.59 2.76 -12.69
CA HIS A 73 -10.32 2.71 -13.42
C HIS A 73 -9.13 2.68 -12.47
N CYS A 74 -9.06 3.62 -11.52
CA CYS A 74 -8.01 3.66 -10.50
C CYS A 74 -7.99 2.38 -9.65
N ASN A 75 -9.18 1.85 -9.30
CA ASN A 75 -9.32 0.63 -8.51
C ASN A 75 -8.78 -0.59 -9.25
N SER A 76 -9.19 -0.78 -10.51
CA SER A 76 -8.71 -1.89 -11.35
C SER A 76 -7.19 -1.83 -11.54
N PHE A 77 -6.68 -0.63 -11.78
CA PHE A 77 -5.27 -0.37 -11.96
C PHE A 77 -4.44 -0.73 -10.72
N LEU A 78 -4.75 -0.12 -9.57
CA LEU A 78 -4.00 -0.33 -8.34
C LEU A 78 -4.10 -1.78 -7.84
N ARG A 79 -5.26 -2.44 -8.02
CA ARG A 79 -5.42 -3.87 -7.70
C ARG A 79 -4.49 -4.74 -8.54
N ARG A 80 -4.41 -4.50 -9.86
CA ARG A 80 -3.50 -5.24 -10.74
C ARG A 80 -2.05 -5.06 -10.29
N ASP A 81 -1.66 -3.83 -9.97
CA ASP A 81 -0.30 -3.54 -9.52
C ASP A 81 0.03 -4.15 -8.17
N LEU A 82 -0.91 -4.13 -7.21
CA LEU A 82 -0.77 -4.81 -5.94
C LEU A 82 -0.48 -6.30 -6.12
N LEU A 83 -1.17 -6.98 -7.05
CA LEU A 83 -0.90 -8.39 -7.35
C LEU A 83 0.53 -8.63 -7.84
N VAL A 84 1.07 -7.73 -8.67
CA VAL A 84 2.46 -7.83 -9.15
C VAL A 84 3.43 -7.58 -7.99
N ILE A 85 3.15 -6.61 -7.13
CA ILE A 85 3.99 -6.26 -5.97
C ILE A 85 4.01 -7.41 -4.96
N THR A 86 2.85 -7.97 -4.60
CA THR A 86 2.75 -9.07 -3.64
C THR A 86 3.40 -10.34 -4.18
N ALA A 87 3.13 -10.70 -5.44
CA ALA A 87 3.75 -11.85 -6.09
C ALA A 87 5.29 -11.72 -6.18
N ALA A 88 5.81 -10.53 -6.45
CA ALA A 88 7.24 -10.28 -6.43
C ALA A 88 7.85 -10.34 -5.02
N SER A 89 7.06 -9.98 -4.00
CA SER A 89 7.46 -9.98 -2.59
C SER A 89 7.39 -11.37 -1.95
N GLU A 90 6.48 -12.22 -2.41
CA GLU A 90 6.42 -13.65 -2.03
C GLU A 90 7.65 -14.40 -2.53
N ARG A 91 8.08 -14.12 -3.76
CA ARG A 91 9.31 -14.70 -4.33
C ARG A 91 10.57 -14.18 -3.64
N HIS A 92 10.56 -12.92 -3.24
CA HIS A 92 11.67 -12.26 -2.57
C HIS A 92 11.20 -11.53 -1.33
N PRO A 93 11.22 -12.20 -0.17
CA PRO A 93 10.90 -11.53 1.08
C PRO A 93 11.72 -10.25 1.24
N LYS A 94 11.05 -9.17 1.67
CA LYS A 94 11.62 -7.84 1.86
C LYS A 94 12.08 -7.21 0.53
N ASN A 95 11.32 -7.41 -0.54
CA ASN A 95 11.56 -6.76 -1.83
C ASN A 95 11.21 -5.27 -1.78
N TYR A 96 12.13 -4.47 -1.25
CA TYR A 96 11.96 -3.02 -1.15
C TYR A 96 11.58 -2.35 -2.48
N TYR A 97 12.08 -2.82 -3.64
CA TYR A 97 11.78 -2.21 -4.93
C TYR A 97 10.32 -2.39 -5.35
N ALA A 98 9.72 -3.55 -5.04
CA ALA A 98 8.30 -3.80 -5.29
C ALA A 98 7.42 -2.87 -4.45
N TRP A 99 7.70 -2.76 -3.15
CA TRP A 99 6.95 -1.89 -2.25
C TRP A 99 7.19 -0.40 -2.51
N LEU A 100 8.41 -0.02 -2.91
CA LEU A 100 8.71 1.34 -3.38
C LEU A 100 7.91 1.68 -4.63
N HIS A 101 7.74 0.72 -5.54
CA HIS A 101 6.88 0.89 -6.71
C HIS A 101 5.43 1.17 -6.28
N GLY A 102 4.89 0.42 -5.32
CA GLY A 102 3.57 0.69 -4.74
C GLY A 102 3.40 2.13 -4.24
N ARG A 103 4.39 2.67 -3.51
CA ARG A 103 4.37 4.08 -3.05
C ARG A 103 4.28 5.07 -4.20
N LYS A 104 5.08 4.84 -5.26
CA LYS A 104 5.07 5.70 -6.44
C LYS A 104 3.72 5.67 -7.15
N LEU A 105 3.03 4.53 -7.18
CA LEU A 105 1.69 4.43 -7.76
C LEU A 105 0.65 5.20 -6.93
N VAL A 106 0.70 5.08 -5.61
CA VAL A 106 -0.18 5.89 -4.74
C VAL A 106 0.06 7.38 -4.99
N HIS A 107 1.30 7.83 -5.06
CA HIS A 107 1.60 9.23 -5.40
C HIS A 107 1.11 9.65 -6.78
N LEU A 108 1.27 8.78 -7.79
CA LEU A 108 0.77 9.03 -9.14
C LEU A 108 -0.76 9.21 -9.12
N ILE A 109 -1.50 8.29 -8.50
CA ILE A 109 -2.95 8.36 -8.40
C ILE A 109 -3.38 9.60 -7.59
N SER A 110 -2.75 9.87 -6.45
CA SER A 110 -3.01 11.08 -5.65
C SER A 110 -2.74 12.38 -6.42
N SER A 111 -1.85 12.38 -7.42
CA SER A 111 -1.62 13.56 -8.28
C SER A 111 -2.72 13.77 -9.33
N ILE A 112 -3.41 12.70 -9.72
CA ILE A 112 -4.46 12.70 -10.73
C ILE A 112 -5.81 13.04 -10.09
N VAL A 113 -6.02 12.55 -8.87
CA VAL A 113 -7.28 12.67 -8.12
C VAL A 113 -7.27 13.93 -7.23
N GLN A 114 -6.92 15.08 -7.81
CA GLN A 114 -6.90 16.37 -7.09
C GLN A 114 -7.98 17.33 -7.61
N GLY A 115 -8.73 17.94 -6.70
CA GLY A 115 -9.53 19.13 -6.99
C GLY A 115 -10.96 19.13 -6.43
N SER A 116 -11.72 18.05 -6.60
CA SER A 116 -13.13 17.97 -6.16
C SER A 116 -13.33 17.08 -4.93
N ASP A 117 -14.42 17.29 -4.19
CA ASP A 117 -14.79 16.42 -3.05
C ASP A 117 -15.11 14.99 -3.49
N SER A 118 -15.70 14.81 -4.68
CA SER A 118 -15.90 13.48 -5.28
C SER A 118 -14.58 12.75 -5.56
N GLN A 119 -13.54 13.47 -6.01
CA GLN A 119 -12.21 12.90 -6.21
C GLN A 119 -11.56 12.54 -4.88
N LYS A 120 -11.67 13.38 -3.85
CA LYS A 120 -11.16 13.04 -2.51
C LYS A 120 -11.77 11.75 -1.99
N LEU A 121 -13.09 11.58 -2.14
CA LEU A 121 -13.78 10.34 -1.77
C LEU A 121 -13.27 9.13 -2.56
N THR A 122 -13.03 9.28 -3.87
CA THR A 122 -12.39 8.24 -4.67
C THR A 122 -11.01 7.84 -4.11
N LEU A 123 -10.20 8.81 -3.71
CA LEU A 123 -8.87 8.55 -3.12
C LEU A 123 -8.96 7.86 -1.75
N GLU A 124 -9.91 8.27 -0.90
CA GLU A 124 -10.20 7.64 0.39
C GLU A 124 -10.59 6.17 0.20
N ASN A 125 -11.50 5.87 -0.72
CA ASN A 125 -11.92 4.50 -1.05
C ASN A 125 -10.76 3.64 -1.57
N LEU A 126 -9.93 4.21 -2.46
CA LEU A 126 -8.74 3.54 -3.00
C LEU A 126 -7.74 3.19 -1.89
N LEU A 127 -7.47 4.13 -0.99
CA LEU A 127 -6.58 3.94 0.15
C LEU A 127 -7.14 2.88 1.10
N SER A 128 -8.43 2.96 1.43
CA SER A 128 -9.13 1.99 2.27
C SER A 128 -8.95 0.55 1.75
N MET A 129 -9.29 0.32 0.48
CA MET A 129 -9.14 -1.00 -0.14
C MET A 129 -7.68 -1.46 -0.16
N THR A 130 -6.74 -0.55 -0.44
CA THR A 130 -5.32 -0.86 -0.52
C THR A 130 -4.73 -1.17 0.86
N CYS A 131 -5.16 -0.46 1.91
CA CYS A 131 -4.84 -0.74 3.30
C CYS A 131 -5.29 -2.14 3.68
N HIS A 132 -6.56 -2.51 3.44
CA HIS A 132 -7.09 -3.83 3.79
C HIS A 132 -6.38 -4.97 3.04
N ALA A 133 -6.13 -4.80 1.73
CA ALA A 133 -5.41 -5.79 0.93
C ALA A 133 -3.96 -5.97 1.43
N THR A 134 -3.26 -4.86 1.66
CA THR A 134 -1.88 -4.88 2.16
C THR A 134 -1.80 -5.46 3.57
N TYR A 135 -2.72 -5.09 4.46
CA TYR A 135 -2.80 -5.61 5.82
C TYR A 135 -3.01 -7.13 5.82
N SER A 136 -3.98 -7.61 5.03
CA SER A 136 -4.25 -9.04 4.86
C SER A 136 -3.02 -9.81 4.38
N TRP A 137 -2.24 -9.22 3.47
CA TRP A 137 -0.98 -9.80 3.00
C TRP A 137 0.11 -9.79 4.08
N CYS A 138 0.22 -8.70 4.86
CA CYS A 138 1.20 -8.58 5.95
C CYS A 138 0.96 -9.60 7.06
N LEU A 139 -0.30 -9.92 7.39
CA LEU A 139 -0.62 -10.98 8.36
C LEU A 139 -0.20 -12.38 7.89
N GLN A 140 -0.17 -12.62 6.58
CA GLN A 140 0.34 -13.86 5.99
C GLN A 140 1.88 -13.86 5.91
N HIS A 141 2.50 -12.69 5.89
CA HIS A 141 3.95 -12.50 5.78
C HIS A 141 4.50 -11.60 6.91
N PRO A 142 4.28 -11.96 8.19
CA PRO A 142 4.51 -11.05 9.32
C PRO A 142 5.99 -10.67 9.54
N SER A 143 6.93 -11.39 8.93
CA SER A 143 8.36 -11.09 8.95
C SER A 143 8.83 -10.08 7.88
N ASP A 144 7.95 -9.68 6.95
CA ASP A 144 8.30 -8.80 5.84
C ASP A 144 8.22 -7.32 6.23
N ILE A 145 9.36 -6.74 6.62
CA ILE A 145 9.45 -5.32 6.99
C ILE A 145 9.08 -4.37 5.85
N SER A 146 9.26 -4.77 4.58
CA SER A 146 8.95 -3.87 3.46
C SER A 146 7.44 -3.75 3.24
N GLY A 147 6.70 -4.86 3.39
CA GLY A 147 5.24 -4.86 3.40
C GLY A 147 4.67 -4.03 4.55
N TRP A 148 5.14 -4.26 5.78
CA TRP A 148 4.73 -3.46 6.95
C TRP A 148 5.03 -1.97 6.79
N SER A 149 6.21 -1.62 6.27
CA SER A 149 6.57 -0.23 6.00
C SER A 149 5.66 0.40 4.93
N PHE A 150 5.25 -0.36 3.92
CA PHE A 150 4.29 0.12 2.93
C PHE A 150 2.90 0.36 3.54
N LEU A 151 2.43 -0.57 4.38
CA LEU A 151 1.17 -0.38 5.13
C LEU A 151 1.22 0.88 6.00
N GLU A 152 2.33 1.10 6.72
CA GLU A 152 2.57 2.31 7.51
C GLU A 152 2.40 3.58 6.67
N PHE A 153 2.90 3.59 5.44
CA PHE A 153 2.74 4.70 4.51
C PHE A 153 1.31 4.92 4.07
N LEU A 154 0.55 3.86 3.82
CA LEU A 154 -0.86 3.97 3.45
C LEU A 154 -1.69 4.55 4.59
N ILE A 155 -1.55 4.00 5.81
CA ILE A 155 -2.32 4.47 6.97
C ILE A 155 -1.89 5.87 7.43
N SER A 156 -0.65 6.25 7.15
CA SER A 156 -0.13 7.60 7.42
C SER A 156 -0.54 8.62 6.36
N HIS A 157 -1.14 8.20 5.24
CA HIS A 157 -1.58 9.11 4.19
C HIS A 157 -2.64 10.10 4.72
N PRO A 158 -2.66 11.38 4.31
CA PRO A 158 -3.61 12.39 4.81
C PRO A 158 -5.08 12.04 4.55
N TYR A 159 -5.34 11.34 3.45
CA TYR A 159 -6.67 10.87 3.05
C TYR A 159 -6.98 9.44 3.52
N CYS A 160 -6.19 8.87 4.44
CA CYS A 160 -6.58 7.60 5.06
C CYS A 160 -7.63 7.86 6.14
N ASP A 161 -8.71 7.09 6.13
CA ASP A 161 -9.72 7.13 7.19
C ASP A 161 -9.10 6.77 8.55
N SER A 162 -9.36 7.63 9.54
CA SER A 162 -8.98 7.45 10.94
C SER A 162 -9.51 6.15 11.55
N ALA A 163 -10.69 5.69 11.13
CA ALA A 163 -11.28 4.44 11.61
C ALA A 163 -10.48 3.24 11.11
N ILE A 164 -10.09 3.23 9.84
CA ILE A 164 -9.24 2.19 9.23
C ILE A 164 -7.87 2.17 9.91
N TYR A 165 -7.28 3.34 10.11
CA TYR A 165 -6.02 3.49 10.84
C TYR A 165 -6.12 2.85 12.23
N SER A 166 -7.12 3.22 13.02
CA SER A 166 -7.31 2.73 14.39
C SER A 166 -7.57 1.22 14.43
N GLN A 167 -8.39 0.72 13.49
CA GLN A 167 -8.70 -0.70 13.37
C GLN A 167 -7.44 -1.52 13.07
N ILE A 168 -6.67 -1.15 12.05
CA ILE A 168 -5.46 -1.89 11.65
C ILE A 168 -4.43 -1.91 12.79
N VAL A 169 -4.21 -0.78 13.46
CA VAL A 169 -3.23 -0.71 14.57
C VAL A 169 -3.69 -1.57 15.74
N THR A 170 -4.97 -1.47 16.13
CA THR A 170 -5.55 -2.26 17.23
C THR A 170 -5.48 -3.76 16.93
N ASP A 171 -5.93 -4.17 15.74
CA ASP A 171 -5.94 -5.57 15.34
C ASP A 171 -4.52 -6.14 15.24
N THR A 172 -3.58 -5.37 14.70
CA THR A 172 -2.17 -5.80 14.62
C THR A 172 -1.57 -5.99 16.01
N LEU A 173 -1.83 -5.08 16.94
CA LEU A 173 -1.37 -5.19 18.31
C LEU A 173 -1.97 -6.42 18.99
N GLN A 174 -3.29 -6.59 18.93
CA GLN A 174 -3.97 -7.77 19.51
C GLN A 174 -3.46 -9.07 18.89
N TRP A 175 -3.33 -9.13 17.57
CA TRP A 175 -2.79 -10.27 16.85
C TRP A 175 -1.37 -10.62 17.33
N ALA A 176 -0.49 -9.61 17.46
CA ALA A 176 0.88 -9.81 17.91
C ALA A 176 0.97 -10.32 19.35
N LEU A 177 0.15 -9.75 20.25
CA LEU A 177 0.09 -10.16 21.66
C LEU A 177 -0.47 -11.58 21.80
N ASN A 178 -1.57 -11.89 21.14
CA ASN A 178 -2.23 -13.20 21.21
C ASN A 178 -1.34 -14.34 20.72
N LEU A 179 -0.52 -14.08 19.70
CA LEU A 179 0.43 -15.06 19.17
C LEU A 179 1.79 -15.05 19.87
N ASN A 180 1.99 -14.20 20.89
CA ASN A 180 3.30 -13.93 21.49
C ASN A 180 4.37 -13.67 20.42
N TRP A 181 4.02 -12.88 19.41
CA TRP A 181 4.86 -12.66 18.23
C TRP A 181 6.17 -11.97 18.63
N ARG A 182 7.30 -12.48 18.14
CA ARG A 182 8.63 -12.01 18.59
C ARG A 182 9.43 -11.27 17.53
N GLN A 183 9.01 -11.32 16.27
CA GLN A 183 9.82 -10.74 15.20
C GLN A 183 9.59 -9.24 15.08
N GLU A 184 10.67 -8.53 14.82
CA GLU A 184 10.76 -7.08 14.95
C GLU A 184 9.90 -6.29 13.94
N ALA A 185 9.54 -6.88 12.80
CA ALA A 185 8.85 -6.16 11.73
C ALA A 185 7.46 -5.63 12.17
N VAL A 186 6.68 -6.47 12.84
CA VAL A 186 5.36 -6.11 13.38
C VAL A 186 5.49 -5.07 14.49
N TRP A 187 6.44 -5.26 15.41
CA TRP A 187 6.67 -4.32 16.51
C TRP A 187 7.17 -2.96 16.03
N SER A 188 7.95 -2.93 14.95
CA SER A 188 8.37 -1.69 14.31
C SER A 188 7.17 -0.94 13.76
N PHE A 189 6.28 -1.62 13.03
CA PHE A 189 5.04 -1.04 12.54
C PHE A 189 4.16 -0.47 13.66
N VAL A 190 3.88 -1.28 14.70
CA VAL A 190 3.04 -0.85 15.83
C VAL A 190 3.63 0.37 16.52
N ARG A 191 4.94 0.37 16.80
CA ARG A 191 5.61 1.52 17.44
C ARG A 191 5.52 2.78 16.60
N THR A 192 5.78 2.68 15.30
CA THR A 192 5.72 3.85 14.42
C THR A 192 4.29 4.38 14.29
N ALA A 193 3.30 3.49 14.14
CA ALA A 193 1.91 3.89 14.10
C ALA A 193 1.51 4.63 15.38
N ILE A 194 1.72 4.05 16.56
CA ILE A 194 1.42 4.71 17.85
C ILE A 194 2.10 6.09 17.98
N ALA A 195 3.31 6.26 17.43
CA ALA A 195 3.99 7.55 17.41
C ALA A 195 3.32 8.57 16.48
N VAL A 196 2.86 8.16 15.30
CA VAL A 196 2.20 9.00 14.29
C VAL A 196 0.80 9.46 14.74
N GLU A 197 0.08 8.64 15.51
CA GLU A 197 -1.26 8.95 16.05
C GLU A 197 -1.34 10.33 16.73
N LYS A 198 -0.25 10.73 17.41
CA LYS A 198 -0.13 12.02 18.11
C LYS A 198 -0.40 13.24 17.21
N GLY A 199 -0.42 13.08 15.88
CA GLY A 199 -0.72 14.13 14.91
C GLY A 199 -2.10 14.13 14.26
N LYS A 200 -3.00 13.15 14.50
CA LYS A 200 -4.23 12.99 13.67
C LYS A 200 -5.63 13.02 14.35
N SER A 201 -5.90 12.46 15.54
CA SER A 201 -7.20 12.65 16.27
C SER A 201 -7.36 11.80 17.55
N ASN A 202 -8.29 12.24 18.42
CA ASN A 202 -8.87 11.78 19.71
C ASN A 202 -8.94 10.28 20.16
N VAL A 203 -8.34 9.31 19.48
CA VAL A 203 -8.17 7.97 20.08
C VAL A 203 -6.96 8.05 21.01
N SER A 204 -7.10 7.50 22.22
CA SER A 204 -6.05 7.69 23.22
C SER A 204 -4.97 6.62 23.01
N CYS A 205 -3.82 7.05 22.48
CA CYS A 205 -2.51 6.40 22.60
C CYS A 205 -2.30 5.70 23.96
N SER A 206 -2.92 6.22 25.04
CA SER A 206 -2.93 5.61 26.37
C SER A 206 -3.51 4.18 26.41
N THR A 207 -4.51 3.84 25.58
CA THR A 207 -5.12 2.50 25.53
C THR A 207 -4.15 1.48 24.95
N TRP A 208 -3.49 1.79 23.84
CA TRP A 208 -2.50 0.91 23.23
C TRP A 208 -1.24 0.77 24.10
N LEU A 209 -0.80 1.87 24.72
CA LEU A 209 0.31 1.83 25.67
C LEU A 209 -0.04 1.02 26.93
N ALA A 210 -1.28 1.10 27.42
CA ALA A 210 -1.75 0.27 28.54
C ALA A 210 -1.75 -1.21 28.18
N GLN A 211 -2.21 -1.59 26.98
CA GLN A 211 -2.17 -2.97 26.49
C GLN A 211 -0.74 -3.52 26.39
N LEU A 212 0.19 -2.72 25.86
CA LEU A 212 1.61 -3.08 25.80
C LEU A 212 2.22 -3.27 27.20
N ASN A 213 1.94 -2.36 28.12
CA ASN A 213 2.46 -2.43 29.49
C ASN A 213 1.88 -3.62 30.27
N PHE A 214 0.60 -3.94 30.08
CA PHE A 214 -0.06 -5.08 30.71
C PHE A 214 0.56 -6.41 30.26
N HIS A 215 0.75 -6.60 28.95
CA HIS A 215 1.37 -7.82 28.44
C HIS A 215 2.82 -7.97 28.90
N CYS A 216 3.61 -6.88 28.90
CA CYS A 216 4.98 -6.90 29.44
C CYS A 216 5.02 -7.33 30.93
N ALA A 217 4.00 -7.03 31.72
CA ALA A 217 3.90 -7.44 33.12
C ALA A 217 3.56 -8.94 33.27
N GLU A 218 2.67 -9.45 32.42
CA GLU A 218 2.27 -10.87 32.42
C GLU A 218 3.37 -11.81 31.89
N THR A 219 4.16 -11.37 30.91
CA THR A 219 5.22 -12.20 30.29
C THR A 219 6.55 -12.15 31.03
N SER A 220 6.56 -11.90 32.35
CA SER A 220 7.76 -11.71 33.18
C SER A 220 8.62 -12.99 33.34
N VAL A 221 9.18 -13.44 32.22
CA VAL A 221 10.50 -14.07 32.12
C VAL A 221 11.48 -12.92 31.82
N PRO A 222 12.60 -12.77 32.55
CA PRO A 222 13.51 -11.65 32.37
C PRO A 222 14.14 -11.71 30.97
N ASN A 223 13.66 -10.88 30.05
CA ASN A 223 14.31 -10.63 28.78
C ASN A 223 15.26 -9.42 28.94
N PRO A 224 16.60 -9.61 28.88
CA PRO A 224 17.57 -8.54 29.13
C PRO A 224 17.57 -7.44 28.04
N ARG A 225 16.63 -7.45 27.10
CA ARG A 225 16.51 -6.43 26.03
C ARG A 225 15.23 -5.61 26.06
N VAL A 226 14.32 -5.83 27.01
CA VAL A 226 13.19 -4.91 27.23
C VAL A 226 13.68 -3.79 28.14
N VAL A 227 14.43 -2.87 27.54
CA VAL A 227 14.82 -1.62 28.20
C VAL A 227 13.57 -0.76 28.34
N SER A 228 13.09 -0.66 29.59
CA SER A 228 12.22 0.37 30.16
C SER A 228 11.64 1.38 29.16
N THR A 229 10.33 1.27 28.92
CA THR A 229 9.52 2.23 28.15
C THR A 229 9.54 3.66 28.74
N ARG A 230 10.10 3.86 29.94
CA ARG A 230 10.30 5.20 30.54
C ARG A 230 11.51 5.98 29.98
N ALA A 231 12.37 5.38 29.14
CA ALA A 231 13.54 6.06 28.59
C ALA A 231 13.32 6.72 27.21
N TRP A 232 12.14 6.61 26.60
CA TRP A 232 11.93 6.92 25.17
C TRP A 232 10.95 8.07 24.88
N ILE A 233 10.59 8.88 25.88
CA ILE A 233 9.80 10.12 25.69
C ILE A 233 10.49 11.27 26.43
N ASN A 234 11.67 11.64 25.96
CA ASN A 234 12.26 12.97 26.10
C ASN A 234 12.94 13.31 24.77
#